data_AF-A0AAU4UGB3-F1
#
_entry.id   AF-A0AAU4UGB3-F1
#
_cell.length_a   1.000
_cell.length_b   1.000
_cell.length_c   1.000
_cell.angle_alpha   90.00
_cell.angle_beta   90.00
_cell.angle_gamma   90.00
#
_symmetry.space_group_name_H-M   'P 1'
#
loop_
_entity.id
_entity.type
_entity.pdbx_description
1 polymer ?
#
loop_
_entity_poly.entity_id
_entity_poly.type
_entity_poly.pdbx_seq_one_letter_code
_entity_poly.pdbx_strand_id
1 'polypeptide(L)'
;MGPLSPPSPLSDNSEPPQSPRSSQLTDILTSLRDRVMGVSESVLSTVDGLLVVADADTVHPESVAALAAATLGVSRRIAEQAKVGALREVVARCGSGHVIVLAVGERALLTVMGDDGLDIAAFQRESPATVEELAKVLAADVAY
;
A
#
# COMPACT_ATOMS: atom_id res chain seq x y z
N MET A 1 -53.30 15.24 -20.40
CA MET A 1 -52.53 13.99 -20.31
C MET A 1 -51.33 14.13 -21.24
N GLY A 2 -50.17 14.50 -20.70
CA GLY A 2 -48.92 14.56 -21.47
C GLY A 2 -48.33 13.15 -21.66
N PRO A 3 -47.50 12.92 -22.69
CA PRO A 3 -46.94 11.60 -22.97
C PRO A 3 -45.95 11.19 -21.87
N LEU A 4 -45.97 9.90 -21.49
CA LEU A 4 -44.99 9.29 -20.60
C LEU A 4 -43.61 9.31 -21.26
N SER A 5 -42.62 9.89 -20.58
CA SER A 5 -41.21 9.72 -20.92
C SER A 5 -40.80 8.25 -20.74
N PRO A 6 -39.96 7.69 -21.62
CA PRO A 6 -39.41 6.35 -21.41
C PRO A 6 -38.39 6.36 -20.25
N PRO A 7 -38.17 5.23 -19.57
CA PRO A 7 -37.16 5.13 -18.52
C PRO A 7 -35.74 5.19 -19.12
N SER A 8 -34.85 5.95 -18.49
CA SER A 8 -33.42 5.97 -18.80
C SER A 8 -32.81 4.58 -18.54
N PRO A 9 -31.90 4.08 -19.41
CA PRO A 9 -31.17 2.85 -19.11
C PRO A 9 -30.24 3.08 -17.92
N LEU A 10 -30.18 2.10 -17.01
CA LEU A 10 -29.19 2.03 -15.94
C LEU A 10 -27.79 2.19 -16.55
N SER A 11 -27.03 3.16 -16.06
CA SER A 11 -25.59 3.22 -16.28
C SER A 11 -24.98 1.96 -15.68
N ASP A 12 -24.59 1.03 -16.54
CA ASP A 12 -23.67 -0.08 -16.23
C ASP A 12 -22.29 0.53 -15.97
N ASN A 13 -22.12 1.03 -14.75
CA ASN A 13 -20.87 1.57 -14.25
C ASN A 13 -20.01 0.44 -13.68
N SER A 14 -19.87 -0.64 -14.45
CA SER A 14 -18.85 -1.66 -14.19
C SER A 14 -17.49 -0.98 -14.28
N GLU A 15 -16.82 -0.77 -13.15
CA GLU A 15 -15.42 -0.36 -13.10
C GLU A 15 -14.63 -1.24 -14.09
N PRO A 16 -13.70 -0.66 -14.87
CA PRO A 16 -12.92 -1.45 -15.82
C PRO A 16 -12.24 -2.60 -15.07
N PRO A 17 -12.20 -3.82 -15.64
CA PRO A 17 -11.60 -4.96 -14.98
C PRO A 17 -10.16 -4.60 -14.57
N GLN A 18 -9.89 -4.73 -13.27
CA GLN A 18 -8.57 -4.55 -12.72
C GLN A 18 -7.59 -5.44 -13.51
N SER A 19 -6.45 -4.88 -13.91
CA SER A 19 -5.41 -5.64 -14.61
C SER A 19 -5.05 -6.90 -13.80
N PRO A 20 -4.74 -8.06 -14.42
CA PRO A 20 -4.37 -9.27 -13.71
C PRO A 20 -3.21 -9.11 -12.71
N ARG A 21 -2.38 -8.09 -12.94
CA ARG A 21 -1.29 -7.69 -12.04
C ARG A 21 -1.79 -6.89 -10.84
N SER A 22 -2.69 -5.93 -11.04
CA SER A 22 -3.25 -5.18 -9.91
C SER A 22 -4.04 -6.12 -8.99
N SER A 23 -4.75 -7.12 -9.53
CA SER A 23 -5.41 -8.13 -8.70
C SER A 23 -4.39 -8.94 -7.90
N GLN A 24 -3.30 -9.41 -8.52
CA GLN A 24 -2.22 -10.11 -7.79
C GLN A 24 -1.59 -9.27 -6.69
N LEU A 25 -1.32 -7.99 -6.95
CA LEU A 25 -0.77 -7.09 -5.94
C LEU A 25 -1.76 -6.90 -4.77
N THR A 26 -3.04 -6.71 -5.07
CA THR A 26 -4.10 -6.63 -4.05
C THR A 26 -4.20 -7.93 -3.24
N ASP A 27 -4.14 -9.10 -3.88
CA ASP A 27 -4.17 -10.39 -3.18
C ASP A 27 -3.01 -10.53 -2.18
N ILE A 28 -1.81 -10.07 -2.55
CA ILE A 28 -0.64 -10.06 -1.67
C ILE A 28 -0.88 -9.14 -0.46
N LEU A 29 -1.47 -7.96 -0.67
CA LEU A 29 -1.81 -7.01 0.38
C LEU A 29 -2.84 -7.61 1.36
N THR A 30 -3.94 -8.16 0.83
CA THR A 30 -4.97 -8.84 1.62
C THR A 30 -4.39 -10.01 2.40
N SER A 31 -3.51 -10.80 1.77
CA SER A 31 -2.88 -11.94 2.45
C SER A 31 -1.94 -11.50 3.59
N LEU A 32 -1.28 -10.34 3.48
CA LEU A 32 -0.54 -9.78 4.61
C LEU A 32 -1.48 -9.41 5.77
N ARG A 33 -2.63 -8.78 5.47
CA ARG A 33 -3.67 -8.45 6.45
C ARG A 33 -4.16 -9.71 7.18
N ASP A 34 -4.37 -10.81 6.46
CA ASP A 34 -4.84 -12.08 7.03
C ASP A 34 -3.78 -12.80 7.89
N ARG A 35 -2.49 -12.67 7.55
CA ARG A 35 -1.39 -13.34 8.27
C ARG A 35 -0.94 -12.61 9.52
N VAL A 36 -1.12 -11.29 9.60
CA VAL A 36 -0.59 -10.45 10.68
C VAL A 36 -1.73 -9.81 11.46
N MET A 37 -1.91 -10.25 12.71
CA MET A 37 -2.87 -9.66 13.64
C MET A 37 -2.67 -8.14 13.76
N GLY A 38 -3.79 -7.41 13.66
CA GLY A 38 -3.85 -5.96 13.84
C GLY A 38 -3.41 -5.15 12.64
N VAL A 39 -3.03 -5.76 11.50
CA VAL A 39 -2.96 -5.05 10.22
C VAL A 39 -4.39 -4.76 9.77
N SER A 40 -4.70 -3.50 9.50
CA SER A 40 -6.04 -3.05 9.13
C SER A 40 -6.15 -2.69 7.66
N GLU A 41 -5.15 -1.99 7.11
CA GLU A 41 -5.15 -1.51 5.73
C GLU A 41 -3.72 -1.45 5.20
N SER A 42 -3.56 -1.49 3.87
CA SER A 42 -2.26 -1.32 3.24
C SER A 42 -2.35 -0.64 1.88
N VAL A 43 -1.28 0.08 1.54
CA VAL A 43 -1.15 0.86 0.31
C VAL A 43 0.21 0.55 -0.32
N LEU A 44 0.19 0.12 -1.57
CA LEU A 44 1.38 0.03 -2.41
C LEU A 44 1.46 1.27 -3.29
N SER A 45 2.59 1.98 -3.23
CA SER A 45 2.83 3.18 -4.03
C SER A 45 4.19 3.15 -4.69
N THR A 46 4.44 4.07 -5.62
CA THR A 46 5.79 4.36 -6.10
C THR A 46 6.57 5.17 -5.07
N VAL A 47 7.89 5.24 -5.23
CA VAL A 47 8.77 6.13 -4.43
C VAL A 47 8.46 7.61 -4.63
N ASP A 48 7.77 7.97 -5.71
CA ASP A 48 7.33 9.33 -6.02
C ASP A 48 5.95 9.66 -5.40
N GLY A 49 5.32 8.70 -4.71
CA GLY A 49 4.04 8.89 -4.03
C GLY A 49 2.81 8.67 -4.92
N LEU A 50 2.97 7.98 -6.04
CA LEU A 50 1.84 7.60 -6.89
C LEU A 50 1.26 6.26 -6.45
N LEU A 51 -0.06 6.18 -6.28
CA LEU A 51 -0.75 4.95 -5.92
C LEU A 51 -0.57 3.87 -7.00
N VAL A 52 -0.26 2.63 -6.57
CA VAL A 52 -0.22 1.45 -7.43
C VAL A 52 -1.47 0.60 -7.21
N VAL A 53 -1.65 0.13 -5.97
CA VAL A 53 -2.86 -0.56 -5.50
C VAL A 53 -3.05 -0.31 -4.01
N ALA A 54 -4.25 -0.51 -3.50
CA ALA A 54 -4.53 -0.45 -2.08
C ALA A 54 -5.51 -1.55 -1.68
N ASP A 55 -5.29 -2.05 -0.47
CA ASP A 55 -6.24 -2.84 0.30
C ASP A 55 -6.64 -1.95 1.47
N ALA A 56 -7.62 -1.06 1.21
CA ALA A 56 -8.02 0.02 2.12
C ALA A 56 -9.49 0.38 1.90
N ASP A 57 -10.20 0.61 3.00
CA ASP A 57 -11.63 0.95 3.04
C ASP A 57 -11.88 2.32 3.69
N THR A 58 -10.99 2.77 4.57
CA THR A 58 -11.19 3.95 5.44
C THR A 58 -10.27 5.11 5.10
N VAL A 59 -9.03 4.83 4.69
CA VAL A 59 -8.06 5.88 4.33
C VAL A 59 -8.17 6.28 2.87
N HIS A 60 -7.69 7.49 2.55
CA HIS A 60 -7.54 7.95 1.17
C HIS A 60 -6.18 7.49 0.61
N PRO A 61 -6.12 6.46 -0.25
CA PRO A 61 -4.85 5.79 -0.56
C PRO A 61 -3.82 6.68 -1.25
N GLU A 62 -4.25 7.58 -2.13
CA GLU A 62 -3.37 8.53 -2.83
C GLU A 62 -2.71 9.51 -1.85
N SER A 63 -3.42 9.90 -0.79
CA SER A 63 -2.87 10.78 0.23
C SER A 63 -1.83 10.06 1.08
N VAL A 64 -2.13 8.81 1.46
CA VAL A 64 -1.19 7.94 2.18
C VAL A 64 0.06 7.69 1.33
N ALA A 65 -0.09 7.41 0.04
CA ALA A 65 1.02 7.22 -0.90
C ALA A 65 1.97 8.44 -0.94
N ALA A 66 1.42 9.64 -1.10
CA ALA A 66 2.20 10.88 -1.13
C ALA A 66 2.93 11.14 0.21
N LEU A 67 2.24 10.94 1.33
CA LEU A 67 2.81 11.13 2.66
C LEU A 67 3.90 10.09 2.96
N ALA A 68 3.71 8.84 2.55
CA ALA A 68 4.69 7.77 2.70
C ALA A 68 5.98 8.07 1.93
N ALA A 69 5.87 8.52 0.68
CA ALA A 69 7.01 8.94 -0.13
C ALA A 69 7.78 10.09 0.51
N ALA A 70 7.08 11.14 0.97
CA ALA A 70 7.70 12.26 1.68
C ALA A 70 8.40 11.81 2.96
N THR A 71 7.74 10.97 3.75
CA THR A 71 8.25 10.45 5.03
C THR A 71 9.52 9.64 4.82
N LEU A 72 9.51 8.73 3.86
CA LEU A 72 10.68 7.92 3.55
C LEU A 72 11.84 8.79 3.05
N GLY A 73 11.57 9.80 2.21
CA GLY A 73 12.58 10.74 1.74
C GLY A 73 13.28 11.47 2.88
N VAL A 74 12.51 11.94 3.87
CA VAL A 74 13.05 12.59 5.08
C VAL A 74 13.84 11.58 5.93
N SER A 75 13.28 10.41 6.20
CA SER A 75 13.91 9.38 7.03
C SER A 75 15.20 8.84 6.42
N ARG A 76 15.30 8.71 5.09
CA ARG A 76 16.54 8.33 4.39
C ARG A 76 17.64 9.37 4.63
N ARG A 77 17.32 10.65 4.49
CA ARG A 77 18.26 11.74 4.79
C ARG A 77 18.69 11.74 6.26
N ILE A 78 17.77 11.47 7.19
CA ILE A 78 18.12 11.34 8.61
C ILE A 78 19.13 10.21 8.82
N ALA A 79 18.89 9.03 8.23
CA ALA A 79 19.78 7.88 8.36
C ALA A 79 21.17 8.16 7.76
N GLU A 80 21.22 8.83 6.61
CA GLU A 80 22.46 9.28 5.97
C GLU A 80 23.24 10.26 6.88
N GLN A 81 22.56 11.30 7.40
CA GLN A 81 23.19 12.28 8.29
C GLN A 81 23.67 11.67 9.61
N ALA A 82 22.90 10.70 10.13
CA ALA A 82 23.27 9.95 11.34
C ALA A 82 24.39 8.93 11.10
N LYS A 83 24.74 8.62 9.84
CA LYS A 83 25.74 7.63 9.44
C LYS A 83 25.47 6.23 9.98
N VAL A 84 24.19 5.83 10.05
CA VAL A 84 23.75 4.54 10.59
C VAL A 84 23.39 3.51 9.51
N GLY A 85 23.72 3.81 8.25
CA GLY A 85 23.46 2.94 7.10
C GLY A 85 22.12 3.20 6.43
N ALA A 86 21.70 2.25 5.59
CA ALA A 86 20.48 2.37 4.80
C ALA A 86 19.22 2.27 5.68
N LEU A 87 18.24 3.13 5.41
CA LEU A 87 16.92 3.06 6.03
C LEU A 87 16.22 1.76 5.61
N ARG A 88 15.81 0.95 6.60
CA ARG A 88 15.07 -0.31 6.36
C ARG A 88 13.56 -0.10 6.37
N GLU A 89 13.08 0.59 7.39
CA GLU A 89 11.66 0.87 7.58
C GLU A 89 11.48 2.16 8.39
N VAL A 90 10.29 2.75 8.31
CA VAL A 90 9.83 3.80 9.21
C VAL A 90 8.61 3.27 9.96
N VAL A 91 8.62 3.36 11.29
CA VAL A 91 7.48 2.98 12.13
C VAL A 91 7.04 4.21 12.92
N ALA A 92 5.84 4.68 12.64
CA ALA A 92 5.15 5.69 13.43
C ALA A 92 4.17 4.98 14.39
N ARG A 93 4.39 5.14 15.69
CA ARG A 93 3.45 4.69 16.73
C ARG A 93 2.56 5.86 17.12
N CYS A 94 1.26 5.68 16.93
CA CYS A 94 0.22 6.67 17.18
C CYS A 94 -0.56 6.30 18.44
N GLY A 95 -1.47 7.17 18.86
CA GLY A 95 -2.25 6.95 20.09
C GLY A 95 -3.30 5.82 19.98
N SER A 96 -3.57 5.33 18.78
CA SER A 96 -4.58 4.30 18.50
C SER A 96 -4.13 3.31 17.40
N GLY A 97 -2.83 3.22 17.15
CA GLY A 97 -2.31 2.31 16.14
C GLY A 97 -0.91 2.64 15.62
N HIS A 98 -0.60 2.09 14.46
CA HIS A 98 0.71 2.11 13.84
C HIS A 98 0.61 2.42 12.35
N VAL A 99 1.59 3.18 11.84
CA VAL A 99 1.83 3.32 10.41
C VAL A 99 3.26 2.87 10.14
N ILE A 100 3.44 1.91 9.23
CA ILE A 100 4.73 1.35 8.87
C ILE A 100 4.97 1.58 7.38
N VAL A 101 6.12 2.16 7.02
CA VAL A 101 6.52 2.40 5.63
C VAL A 101 7.79 1.59 5.33
N LEU A 102 7.71 0.73 4.32
CA LEU A 102 8.75 -0.18 3.86
C LEU A 102 9.11 0.14 2.41
N ALA A 103 10.39 0.02 2.07
CA ALA A 103 10.82 0.05 0.67
C ALA A 103 10.54 -1.31 0.00
N VAL A 104 9.99 -1.27 -1.22
CA VAL A 104 9.78 -2.45 -2.08
C VAL A 104 10.67 -2.31 -3.31
N GLY A 105 11.84 -2.92 -3.24
CA GLY A 105 12.92 -2.70 -4.21
C GLY A 105 13.31 -1.22 -4.27
N GLU A 106 13.65 -0.75 -5.47
CA GLU A 106 14.12 0.63 -5.69
C GLU A 106 13.01 1.63 -6.03
N ARG A 107 11.82 1.14 -6.44
CA ARG A 107 10.81 1.96 -7.14
C ARG A 107 9.45 2.02 -6.47
N ALA A 108 9.20 1.19 -5.46
CA ALA A 108 7.92 1.12 -4.78
C ALA A 108 8.06 1.16 -3.25
N LEU A 109 6.95 1.45 -2.59
CA LEU A 109 6.79 1.56 -1.15
C LEU A 109 5.55 0.79 -0.73
N LEU A 110 5.66 0.02 0.34
CA LEU A 110 4.54 -0.58 1.03
C LEU A 110 4.29 0.22 2.31
N THR A 111 3.09 0.77 2.43
CA THR A 111 2.60 1.41 3.66
C THR A 111 1.55 0.52 4.29
N VAL A 112 1.72 0.22 5.57
CA VAL A 112 0.82 -0.63 6.34
C VAL A 112 0.28 0.16 7.51
N MET A 113 -1.02 0.13 7.69
CA MET A 113 -1.71 0.68 8.84
C MET A 113 -2.18 -0.48 9.71
N GLY A 114 -2.01 -0.33 11.01
CA GLY A 114 -2.51 -1.29 11.97
C GLY A 114 -3.05 -0.61 13.22
N ASP A 115 -3.87 -1.32 13.96
CA ASP A 115 -4.43 -0.86 15.22
C ASP A 115 -3.43 -1.01 16.39
N ASP A 116 -3.89 -0.74 17.61
CA ASP A 116 -3.09 -0.88 18.83
C ASP A 116 -2.68 -2.33 19.10
N GLY A 117 -3.39 -3.31 18.54
CA GLY A 117 -3.14 -4.74 18.64
C GLY A 117 -2.18 -5.29 17.59
N LEU A 118 -1.58 -4.44 16.74
CA LEU A 118 -0.62 -4.89 15.72
C LEU A 118 0.51 -5.72 16.33
N ASP A 119 0.60 -6.99 15.93
CA ASP A 119 1.74 -7.85 16.27
C ASP A 119 2.94 -7.44 15.41
N ILE A 120 3.68 -6.43 15.89
CA ILE A 120 4.88 -5.90 15.22
C ILE A 120 5.93 -7.01 15.02
N ALA A 121 6.03 -7.97 15.94
CA ALA A 121 7.00 -9.05 15.81
C ALA A 121 6.62 -10.01 14.69
N ALA A 122 5.33 -10.34 14.54
CA ALA A 122 4.83 -11.08 13.39
C ALA A 122 5.01 -10.28 12.10
N PHE A 123 4.67 -9.00 12.11
CA PHE A 123 4.88 -8.11 10.96
C PHE A 123 6.33 -8.12 10.48
N GLN A 124 7.30 -7.98 11.37
CA GLN A 124 8.73 -7.99 11.02
C GLN A 124 9.22 -9.35 10.51
N ARG A 125 8.55 -10.46 10.86
CA ARG A 125 8.85 -11.79 10.31
C ARG A 125 8.26 -11.98 8.91
N GLU A 126 7.04 -11.49 8.69
CA GLU A 126 6.28 -11.68 7.44
C GLU A 126 6.67 -10.65 6.36
N SER A 127 7.02 -9.42 6.75
CA SER A 127 7.23 -8.31 5.81
C SER A 127 8.33 -8.56 4.76
N PRO A 128 9.46 -9.24 5.04
CA PRO A 128 10.46 -9.51 4.01
C PRO A 128 9.94 -10.37 2.87
N ALA A 129 9.14 -11.40 3.18
CA ALA A 129 8.56 -12.29 2.18
C ALA A 129 7.52 -11.55 1.32
N THR A 130 6.66 -10.75 1.95
CA THR A 130 5.68 -9.91 1.24
C THR A 130 6.37 -8.89 0.34
N VAL A 131 7.42 -8.21 0.82
CA VAL A 131 8.19 -7.25 0.02
C VAL A 131 8.83 -7.93 -1.19
N GLU A 132 9.38 -9.13 -1.02
CA GLU A 132 9.99 -9.88 -2.12
C GLU A 132 8.94 -10.28 -3.18
N GLU A 133 7.76 -10.71 -2.75
CA GLU A 133 6.65 -11.09 -3.64
C GLU A 133 6.14 -9.89 -4.44
N LEU A 134 5.89 -8.76 -3.78
CA LEU A 134 5.52 -7.50 -4.42
C LEU A 134 6.60 -7.07 -5.43
N ALA A 135 7.87 -7.13 -5.06
CA ALA A 135 8.97 -6.76 -5.95
C ALA A 135 9.03 -7.63 -7.22
N LYS A 136 8.76 -8.94 -7.12
CA LYS A 136 8.69 -9.85 -8.27
C LYS A 136 7.57 -9.48 -9.23
N VAL A 137 6.37 -9.26 -8.70
CA VAL A 137 5.20 -8.84 -9.49
C VAL A 137 5.44 -7.47 -10.13
N LEU A 138 6.15 -6.57 -9.44
CA LEU A 138 6.50 -5.26 -9.96
C LEU A 138 7.56 -5.32 -11.06
N ALA A 139 8.58 -6.18 -10.93
CA ALA A 139 9.69 -6.30 -11.88
C ALA A 139 9.30 -6.91 -13.24
N ALA A 140 8.24 -7.71 -13.29
CA ALA A 140 7.71 -8.31 -14.52
C ALA A 140 7.25 -7.27 -15.59
N ASP A 141 7.25 -5.98 -15.23
CA ASP A 141 6.77 -4.84 -16.02
C ASP A 141 7.85 -4.10 -16.80
N VAL A 142 9.14 -4.34 -16.50
CA VAL A 142 10.28 -3.66 -17.16
C VAL A 142 10.80 -4.46 -18.36
N ALA A 143 10.27 -5.67 -18.58
CA ALA A 143 10.79 -6.63 -19.56
C ALA A 143 10.04 -6.67 -20.91
N TYR A 144 9.22 -5.68 -21.24
CA TYR A 144 8.49 -5.63 -22.51
C TYR A 144 8.60 -4.27 -23.20
#